data_AF-A0A3M1F817-F1
#
_entry.id   AF-A0A3M1F817-F1
#
_cell.length_a   1.000
_cell.length_b   1.000
_cell.length_c   1.000
_cell.angle_alpha   90.00
_cell.angle_beta   90.00
_cell.angle_gamma   90.00
#
_symmetry.space_group_name_H-M   'P 1'
#
loop_
_entity.id
_entity.type
_entity.pdbx_description
1 polymer ?
#
loop_
_entity_poly.entity_id
_entity_poly.type
_entity_poly.pdbx_seq_one_letter_code
_entity_poly.pdbx_strand_id
1 'polypeptide(L)' 'MKRRLFADKSLNIPSFIFRDRTFSVMESLVAFLKEERGLTFAQIAELLNRDDRTVWTVYHRMKKKREEVERDAEA' A
#
# COMPACT_ATOMS: atom_id res chain seq x y z
N MET A 1 0.60 -19.50 -15.28
CA MET A 1 1.09 -18.43 -14.40
C MET A 1 1.80 -19.08 -13.22
N LYS A 2 3.14 -18.96 -13.11
CA LYS A 2 3.92 -19.63 -12.06
C LYS A 2 3.69 -18.92 -10.72
N ARG A 3 2.88 -19.52 -9.84
CA ARG A 3 2.74 -19.11 -8.45
C ARG A 3 4.08 -19.30 -7.73
N ARG A 4 4.88 -18.24 -7.59
CA ARG A 4 5.83 -18.18 -6.47
C ARG A 4 4.99 -17.90 -5.23
N LEU A 5 4.43 -18.95 -4.64
CA LEU A 5 3.92 -18.86 -3.29
C LEU A 5 5.10 -18.43 -2.42
N PHE A 6 5.01 -17.26 -1.79
CA PHE A 6 5.94 -16.84 -0.76
C PHE A 6 5.95 -17.95 0.30
N ALA A 7 6.95 -18.83 0.25
CA ALA A 7 7.06 -19.97 1.14
C ALA A 7 7.08 -19.46 2.58
N ASP A 8 6.03 -19.77 3.35
CA ASP A 8 5.91 -19.64 4.81
C ASP A 8 6.46 -18.34 5.45
N LYS A 9 6.37 -17.20 4.76
CA LYS A 9 6.66 -15.90 5.37
C LYS A 9 5.38 -15.23 5.84
N SER A 10 5.09 -15.37 7.13
CA SER A 10 4.06 -14.57 7.80
C SER A 10 4.44 -13.08 7.71
N LEU A 11 3.61 -12.29 7.02
CA LEU A 11 3.83 -10.86 6.86
C LEU A 11 3.11 -10.13 8.00
N ASN A 12 3.88 -9.61 8.95
CA ASN A 12 3.32 -8.84 10.06
C ASN A 12 2.94 -7.43 9.58
N ILE A 13 1.64 -7.16 9.59
CA ILE A 13 1.06 -5.84 9.33
C ILE A 13 0.67 -5.22 10.67
N PRO A 14 1.35 -4.14 11.12
CA PRO A 14 0.96 -3.46 12.34
C PRO A 14 -0.42 -2.82 12.17
N SER A 15 -1.34 -3.03 13.13
CA SER A 15 -2.70 -2.49 13.04
C SER A 15 -2.75 -0.96 13.08
N PHE A 16 -1.72 -0.30 13.62
CA PHE A 16 -1.66 1.16 13.74
C PHE A 16 -1.61 1.87 12.37
N ILE A 17 -1.18 1.21 11.29
CA ILE A 17 -1.17 1.82 9.95
C ILE A 17 -2.57 2.18 9.44
N PHE A 18 -3.60 1.56 10.03
CA PHE A 18 -5.02 1.80 9.71
C PHE A 18 -5.68 2.82 10.65
N ARG A 19 -4.92 3.43 11.57
CA ARG A 19 -5.43 4.42 12.50
C ARG A 19 -5.86 5.70 11.78
N ASP A 20 -5.12 6.09 10.75
CA ASP A 20 -5.45 7.24 9.93
C ASP A 20 -6.64 6.91 9.01
N ARG A 21 -7.75 7.63 9.20
CA ARG A 21 -8.99 7.46 8.43
C ARG A 21 -9.03 8.33 7.17
N THR A 22 -8.02 9.16 6.96
CA THR A 22 -7.85 9.92 5.73
C THR A 22 -7.67 8.98 4.55
N PHE A 23 -6.89 7.92 4.74
CA PHE A 23 -6.60 6.90 3.74
C PHE A 23 -7.53 5.68 3.90
N SER A 24 -7.87 5.06 2.78
CA SER A 24 -8.54 3.76 2.80
C SER A 24 -7.60 2.66 3.28
N VAL A 25 -8.16 1.56 3.77
CA VAL A 25 -7.39 0.38 4.22
C VAL A 25 -6.39 -0.08 3.16
N MET A 26 -6.79 -0.07 1.88
CA MET A 26 -5.93 -0.52 0.79
C MET A 26 -4.82 0.49 0.49
N GLU A 27 -5.09 1.79 0.61
CA GLU A 27 -4.08 2.84 0.47
C GLU A 27 -3.04 2.74 1.58
N SER A 28 -3.45 2.64 2.85
CA SER A 28 -2.53 2.47 3.98
C SER A 28 -1.70 1.19 3.87
N LEU A 29 -2.33 0.08 3.45
CA LEU A 29 -1.63 -1.20 3.28
C LEU A 29 -0.60 -1.14 2.14
N VAL A 30 -0.99 -0.61 0.97
CA VAL A 30 -0.08 -0.50 -0.19
C VAL A 30 1.06 0.48 0.11
N ALA A 31 0.77 1.60 0.78
CA ALA A 31 1.78 2.55 1.24
C ALA A 31 2.80 1.87 2.16
N PHE A 32 2.33 1.15 3.19
CA PHE A 32 3.21 0.42 4.11
C PHE A 32 4.06 -0.64 3.40
N LEU A 33 3.47 -1.43 2.51
CA LEU A 33 4.20 -2.46 1.77
C LEU A 33 5.24 -1.86 0.81
N LYS A 34 4.97 -0.66 0.27
CA LYS A 34 5.87 0.03 -0.66
C LYS A 34 6.99 0.79 0.06
N GLU A 35 6.64 1.56 1.09
CA GLU A 35 7.51 2.52 1.77
C GLU A 35 8.28 1.85 2.91
N GLU A 36 7.60 1.11 3.78
CA GLU A 36 8.22 0.49 4.97
C GLU A 36 8.81 -0.90 4.68
N ARG A 37 8.19 -1.66 3.75
CA ARG A 37 8.67 -3.00 3.37
C ARG A 37 9.49 -3.01 2.08
N GLY A 38 9.56 -1.90 1.35
CA GLY A 38 10.38 -1.76 0.15
C GLY A 38 9.98 -2.65 -1.03
N LEU A 39 8.74 -3.17 -1.04
CA LEU A 39 8.31 -4.09 -2.09
C LEU A 39 8.06 -3.38 -3.42
N THR A 40 8.27 -4.09 -4.53
CA THR A 40 7.88 -3.61 -5.86
C THR A 40 6.37 -3.74 -6.07
N PHE A 41 5.81 -2.97 -7.01
CA PHE A 41 4.37 -3.07 -7.31
C PHE A 41 3.98 -4.47 -7.79
N ALA A 42 4.85 -5.15 -8.55
CA ALA A 42 4.64 -6.54 -8.95
C ALA A 42 4.60 -7.50 -7.74
N GLN A 43 5.51 -7.34 -6.78
CA GLN A 43 5.51 -8.15 -5.55
C GLN A 43 4.26 -7.90 -4.70
N ILE A 44 3.83 -6.65 -4.58
CA ILE A 44 2.61 -6.28 -3.85
C ILE A 44 1.37 -6.83 -4.56
N ALA A 45 1.35 -6.77 -5.89
CA ALA A 45 0.27 -7.30 -6.72
C ALA A 45 0.13 -8.83 -6.54
N GLU A 46 1.24 -9.55 -6.58
CA GLU A 46 1.27 -11.00 -6.28
C GLU A 46 0.82 -11.29 -4.84
N LEU A 47 1.31 -10.53 -3.86
CA LEU A 47 0.99 -10.71 -2.43
C LEU A 47 -0.50 -10.48 -2.14
N LEU A 48 -1.09 -9.44 -2.72
CA LEU A 48 -2.49 -9.06 -2.50
C LEU A 48 -3.45 -9.76 -3.47
N ASN A 49 -2.92 -10.57 -4.39
CA ASN A 49 -3.67 -11.18 -5.49
C ASN A 49 -4.49 -10.11 -6.26
N ARG A 50 -3.80 -9.08 -6.72
CA ARG A 50 -4.33 -7.95 -7.49
C ARG A 50 -3.52 -7.73 -8.75
N ASP A 51 -4.10 -6.97 -9.68
CA ASP A 51 -3.39 -6.48 -10.86
C ASP A 51 -2.39 -5.38 -10.44
N ASP A 52 -1.23 -5.34 -11.08
CA ASP A 52 -0.15 -4.38 -10.80
C ASP A 52 -0.58 -2.94 -11.06
N ARG A 53 -1.44 -2.70 -12.05
CA ARG A 53 -2.04 -1.38 -12.32
C ARG A 53 -2.94 -0.94 -11.18
N THR A 54 -3.65 -1.87 -10.56
CA THR A 54 -4.50 -1.56 -9.40
C THR A 54 -3.64 -1.10 -8.22
N VAL A 55 -2.56 -1.80 -7.93
CA VAL A 55 -1.63 -1.43 -6.86
C VAL A 55 -1.01 -0.06 -7.14
N TRP A 56 -0.57 0.17 -8.38
CA TRP A 56 0.00 1.45 -8.80
C TRP A 56 -1.00 2.61 -8.62
N THR A 57 -2.24 2.44 -9.10
CA THR A 57 -3.29 3.46 -8.96
C THR A 57 -3.59 3.77 -7.50
N VAL A 58 -3.68 2.76 -6.64
CA VAL A 58 -3.92 2.95 -5.20
C VAL A 58 -2.79 3.75 -4.55
N TYR A 59 -1.54 3.38 -4.85
CA TYR A 59 -0.39 4.09 -4.30
C TYR A 59 -0.37 5.57 -4.73
N HIS A 60 -0.65 5.85 -6.01
CA HIS A 60 -0.69 7.22 -6.51
C HIS A 60 -1.85 8.04 -5.96
N ARG A 61 -3.03 7.44 -5.77
CA ARG A 61 -4.16 8.10 -5.10
C ARG A 61 -3.83 8.46 -3.65
N MET A 62 -3.21 7.55 -2.92
CA MET A 62 -2.73 7.78 -1.56
C MET A 62 -1.75 8.96 -1.53
N LYS A 63 -0.74 8.99 -2.42
CA LYS A 63 0.21 10.11 -2.51
C LYS A 63 -0.47 11.44 -2.77
N LYS A 64 -1.36 11.50 -3.76
CA LYS A 64 -2.10 12.72 -4.09
C LYS A 64 -2.91 13.22 -2.89
N LYS A 65 -3.59 12.32 -2.19
CA LYS A 65 -4.36 12.66 -0.99
C LYS A 65 -3.46 13.13 0.16
N ARG A 66 -2.28 12.53 0.34
CA ARG A 66 -1.29 12.99 1.32
C ARG A 66 -0.86 14.43 1.04
N GLU A 67 -0.57 14.75 -0.23
CA GLU A 67 -0.24 16.12 -0.65
C GLU A 67 -1.41 17.11 -0.43
N GLU A 68 -2.66 16.69 -0.66
CA GLU A 68 -3.84 17.52 -0.39
C GLU A 68 -3.99 17.83 1.11
N VAL A 69 -3.82 16.82 1.97
CA VAL A 69 -3.90 16.99 3.44
C VAL A 69 -2.78 17.88 3.98
N GLU A 70 -1.56 17.74 3.45
CA GLU A 70 -0.43 18.60 3.83
C GLU A 70 -0.70 20.07 3.46
N ARG A 71 -1.27 20.32 2.27
CA ARG A 71 -1.66 21.68 1.85
C ARG A 71 -2.75 22.28 2.72
N ASP A 72 -3.76 21.51 3.07
CA ASP A 72 -4.87 21.98 3.91
C ASP A 72 -4.45 22.24 5.37
N ALA A 73 -3.38 21.58 5.85
CA ALA A 73 -2.84 21.81 7.19
C ALA A 73 -1.97 23.07 7.30
N GLU A 74 -1.45 23.56 6.17
CA GLU A 74 -0.61 24.76 6.08
C GLU A 74 -1.40 26.05 5.77
N ALA A 75 -2.70 25.93 5.42
CA ALA A 75 -3.61 27.03 5.08
C ALA A 75 -4.42 27.53 6.29
#